data_AF-A0A1D2NLJ6-F1
#
_entry.id   AF-A0A1D2NLJ6-F1
#
_cell.length_a   1.000
_cell.length_b   1.000
_cell.length_c   1.000
_cell.angle_alpha   90.00
_cell.angle_beta   90.00
_cell.angle_gamma   90.00
#
_symmetry.space_group_name_H-M   'P 1'
#
loop_
_entity.id
_entity.type
_entity.pdbx_description
1 polymer ?
#
loop_
_entity_poly.entity_id
_entity_poly.type
_entity_poly.pdbx_seq_one_letter_code
_entity_poly.pdbx_strand_id
1 'polypeptide(L)'
;MLNPDPQESPRSAPKKRMPRQKKQSIDSSQASEPPELMGAFPFQPPDAPLPQEKKAEPDLLAQFPALAPPAQSKTASSEELNKGKAVVVVAEPEQPTEEIDYAEEWLNSFCWIRWFLILFGRFPFTYVEEKKVYQFKFTWKCPGFFFYIINSLIITYGLIASGVNVAIVLMNDKITPIVSRSNSTILEQALIQRHTMILIIMIGSYGVGTITSVFIYVKRNDIADMFTKWLKILRTSKLSGGTIRTYTYVGLVAINYLIVSTVLFILSVVPSRAKTSTLIGGPTVVSMLFMRHFNSKTYMEDFVGSNLHMVMHLLGMVLYFYVVTTCNAFMYLLLWLSKSIEIAFSGWNDRMAGLLELTANELKEKQTKKDRTTYEMMFNDHIGIVRMLSWANNAYAYILETYVLFQTIKVVYQIYLAALVISENGDFVRFNNEGKFFRRPWDQLPALLITYENAFTVVIMLMAGAYLEDTAYESYDDLRKKSLLKGYYNEKETYYFLSMFQSFTSTTKMAIYGGQFFCIDRYTILHVLSAVVSNFLVVYQFRPSFDINTEKNKEWRKTIGTFLTKFEGLPDNHIIPRMDDS
;
A
#
# COMPACT_ATOMS: atom_id res chain seq x y z
N MET A 1 73.06 52.42 -6.13
CA MET A 1 73.96 51.27 -6.39
C MET A 1 73.07 50.19 -7.00
N LEU A 2 72.90 50.25 -8.33
CA LEU A 2 73.62 49.45 -9.33
C LEU A 2 73.21 47.98 -9.30
N ASN A 3 72.33 47.64 -10.27
CA ASN A 3 72.25 46.37 -11.00
C ASN A 3 73.65 45.77 -11.25
N PRO A 4 73.81 44.44 -11.38
CA PRO A 4 73.28 43.77 -12.58
C PRO A 4 72.87 42.27 -12.46
N ASP A 5 71.87 41.87 -13.25
CA ASP A 5 71.85 40.57 -13.96
C ASP A 5 72.87 40.64 -15.12
N PRO A 6 73.55 39.56 -15.59
CA PRO A 6 72.87 38.54 -16.44
C PRO A 6 73.56 37.15 -16.59
N GLN A 7 72.86 36.20 -17.24
CA GLN A 7 73.30 35.35 -18.40
C GLN A 7 72.44 34.08 -18.48
N GLU A 8 71.55 33.93 -19.45
CA GLU A 8 71.73 33.57 -20.88
C GLU A 8 71.45 32.08 -21.17
N SER A 9 70.49 31.88 -22.09
CA SER A 9 70.02 30.62 -22.69
C SER A 9 71.10 29.95 -23.58
N PRO A 10 70.90 28.70 -24.10
CA PRO A 10 70.13 28.58 -25.36
C PRO A 10 69.39 27.25 -25.62
N ARG A 11 68.30 27.35 -26.43
CA ARG A 11 67.91 26.53 -27.62
C ARG A 11 67.86 24.99 -27.48
N SER A 12 67.02 24.18 -28.14
CA SER A 12 65.99 24.29 -29.17
C SER A 12 65.41 22.86 -29.41
N ALA A 13 64.16 22.79 -29.88
CA ALA A 13 63.35 21.63 -30.36
C ALA A 13 64.11 20.62 -31.29
N PRO A 14 63.62 19.38 -31.60
CA PRO A 14 62.26 19.12 -32.11
C PRO A 14 61.55 17.74 -31.86
N LYS A 15 60.22 17.81 -32.06
CA LYS A 15 59.27 16.80 -32.60
C LYS A 15 59.76 15.35 -32.80
N LYS A 16 58.99 14.39 -32.25
CA LYS A 16 58.66 13.14 -32.95
C LYS A 16 57.19 12.75 -32.75
N ARG A 17 56.53 12.53 -33.89
CA ARG A 17 55.15 12.07 -34.08
C ARG A 17 54.98 10.60 -33.67
N MET A 18 53.79 10.32 -33.09
CA MET A 18 52.87 9.16 -33.22
C MET A 18 53.43 7.75 -33.55
N PRO A 19 52.76 6.70 -33.06
CA PRO A 19 51.67 6.15 -33.86
C PRO A 19 50.35 5.93 -33.10
N ARG A 20 49.29 6.30 -33.81
CA ARG A 20 47.93 5.75 -33.70
C ARG A 20 47.97 4.23 -33.50
N GLN A 21 47.35 3.72 -32.44
CA GLN A 21 46.90 2.33 -32.43
C GLN A 21 45.61 2.21 -33.24
N LYS A 22 45.69 1.35 -34.24
CA LYS A 22 44.63 0.92 -35.15
C LYS A 22 43.61 0.06 -34.41
N LYS A 23 42.35 0.24 -34.80
CA LYS A 23 41.27 -0.74 -34.78
C LYS A 23 41.80 -2.17 -35.00
N GLN A 24 41.51 -3.06 -34.05
CA GLN A 24 41.40 -4.49 -34.33
C GLN A 24 39.91 -4.84 -34.36
N SER A 25 39.45 -5.13 -35.56
CA SER A 25 38.28 -5.94 -35.86
C SER A 25 38.56 -7.38 -35.44
N ILE A 26 37.69 -7.94 -34.60
CA ILE A 26 37.57 -9.39 -34.42
C ILE A 26 36.17 -9.74 -34.89
N ASP A 27 36.11 -10.24 -36.13
CA ASP A 27 35.08 -11.17 -36.56
C ASP A 27 35.53 -12.56 -36.12
N SER A 28 34.74 -13.20 -35.27
CA SER A 28 34.73 -14.65 -35.15
C SER A 28 33.32 -15.08 -34.83
N SER A 29 32.63 -15.44 -35.92
CA SER A 29 31.57 -16.44 -35.95
C SER A 29 31.88 -17.60 -35.02
N GLN A 30 31.06 -17.77 -33.99
CA GLN A 30 30.69 -19.07 -33.45
C GLN A 30 29.29 -18.94 -32.86
N ALA A 31 28.35 -19.59 -33.53
CA ALA A 31 27.00 -19.78 -33.08
C ALA A 31 27.04 -20.59 -31.78
N SER A 32 26.59 -20.00 -30.68
CA SER A 32 26.21 -20.74 -29.49
C SER A 32 24.71 -21.01 -29.57
N GLU A 33 24.39 -22.28 -29.73
CA GLU A 33 23.05 -22.86 -29.65
C GLU A 33 22.30 -22.40 -28.38
N PRO A 34 20.96 -22.34 -28.43
CA PRO A 34 20.16 -22.09 -27.24
C PRO A 34 20.35 -23.25 -26.25
N PRO A 35 20.41 -23.01 -24.93
CA PRO A 35 20.51 -24.09 -23.98
C PRO A 35 19.26 -24.97 -24.09
N GLU A 36 19.49 -26.25 -24.41
CA GLU A 36 18.51 -27.31 -24.38
C GLU A 36 17.83 -27.36 -23.01
N LEU A 37 16.50 -27.39 -23.06
CA LEU A 37 15.64 -27.92 -22.02
C LEU A 37 16.09 -29.36 -21.67
N MET A 38 16.80 -29.53 -20.56
CA MET A 38 16.94 -30.82 -19.90
C MET A 38 16.69 -30.68 -18.40
N GLY A 39 15.86 -31.58 -17.88
CA GLY A 39 15.68 -31.76 -16.45
C GLY A 39 14.24 -31.64 -15.97
N ALA A 40 13.31 -32.38 -16.59
CA ALA A 40 12.10 -32.79 -15.88
C ALA A 40 12.53 -33.59 -14.64
N PHE A 41 12.42 -32.99 -13.46
CA PHE A 41 12.51 -33.71 -12.20
C PHE A 41 11.25 -34.58 -12.06
N PRO A 42 11.36 -35.91 -11.93
CA PRO A 42 10.24 -36.71 -11.49
C PRO A 42 10.02 -36.41 -10.01
N PHE A 43 8.96 -35.67 -9.70
CA PHE A 43 8.42 -35.64 -8.34
C PHE A 43 7.87 -37.05 -8.05
N GLN A 44 8.66 -37.87 -7.36
CA GLN A 44 8.13 -39.00 -6.61
C GLN A 44 7.39 -38.42 -5.39
N PRO A 45 6.07 -38.62 -5.25
CA PRO A 45 5.42 -38.31 -3.98
C PRO A 45 5.99 -39.24 -2.90
N PRO A 46 6.25 -38.73 -1.68
CA PRO A 46 6.63 -39.59 -0.58
C PRO A 46 5.47 -40.54 -0.26
N ASP A 47 5.80 -41.83 -0.14
CA ASP A 47 4.91 -42.88 0.38
C ASP A 47 4.46 -42.53 1.80
N ALA A 48 3.36 -41.80 1.91
CA ALA A 48 2.65 -41.63 3.16
C ALA A 48 1.71 -42.84 3.36
N PRO A 49 1.82 -43.57 4.47
CA PRO A 49 0.94 -44.71 4.73
C PRO A 49 -0.51 -44.20 4.92
N LEU A 50 -1.42 -44.81 4.18
CA LEU A 50 -2.87 -44.65 4.32
C LEU A 50 -3.28 -44.86 5.80
N PRO A 51 -4.11 -43.98 6.39
CA PRO A 51 -4.73 -44.24 7.67
C PRO A 51 -5.61 -45.50 7.56
N GLN A 52 -5.36 -46.46 8.43
CA GLN A 52 -6.11 -47.71 8.52
C GLN A 52 -7.59 -47.42 8.79
N GLU A 53 -8.41 -48.05 7.95
CA GLU A 53 -9.85 -48.20 8.07
C GLU A 53 -10.20 -48.87 9.41
N LYS A 54 -10.73 -48.10 10.38
CA LYS A 54 -11.35 -48.70 11.57
C LYS A 54 -12.78 -49.10 11.23
N LYS A 55 -12.96 -50.42 11.15
CA LYS A 55 -14.24 -51.11 11.07
C LYS A 55 -15.18 -50.70 12.21
N ALA A 56 -16.46 -50.64 11.82
CA ALA A 56 -17.63 -50.42 12.64
C ALA A 56 -17.83 -51.49 13.73
N GLU A 57 -18.51 -51.10 14.80
CA GLU A 57 -19.41 -51.94 15.60
C GLU A 57 -20.56 -51.08 16.17
N PRO A 58 -21.70 -51.69 16.54
CA PRO A 58 -23.03 -51.20 16.18
C PRO A 58 -23.91 -50.80 17.39
N ASP A 59 -25.14 -50.39 17.04
CA ASP A 59 -26.36 -50.35 17.85
C ASP A 59 -26.42 -49.44 19.09
N LEU A 60 -27.35 -48.48 19.03
CA LEU A 60 -28.28 -48.19 20.12
C LEU A 60 -29.51 -47.44 19.57
N LEU A 61 -30.40 -48.21 18.97
CA LEU A 61 -31.82 -47.90 18.80
C LEU A 61 -32.51 -48.03 20.16
N ALA A 62 -32.92 -46.92 20.76
CA ALA A 62 -34.09 -46.84 21.64
C ALA A 62 -34.34 -45.39 22.04
N GLN A 63 -35.45 -44.81 21.55
CA GLN A 63 -36.43 -44.02 22.31
C GLN A 63 -37.18 -43.05 21.37
N PHE A 64 -38.27 -43.55 20.78
CA PHE A 64 -39.42 -42.74 20.39
C PHE A 64 -40.62 -43.29 21.16
N PRO A 65 -41.42 -42.47 21.86
CA PRO A 65 -42.74 -42.87 22.28
C PRO A 65 -43.77 -42.58 21.19
N ALA A 66 -44.57 -43.60 20.91
CA ALA A 66 -45.75 -43.59 20.06
C ALA A 66 -46.97 -43.00 20.78
N LEU A 67 -47.90 -42.45 20.01
CA LEU A 67 -49.37 -42.28 20.23
C LEU A 67 -49.88 -41.36 19.10
N ALA A 68 -50.96 -41.54 18.35
CA ALA A 68 -51.93 -42.60 18.02
C ALA A 68 -52.71 -42.09 16.75
N PRO A 69 -53.36 -42.93 15.92
CA PRO A 69 -54.14 -42.47 14.75
C PRO A 69 -55.67 -42.54 15.00
N PRO A 70 -56.55 -42.31 14.00
CA PRO A 70 -57.11 -41.03 13.57
C PRO A 70 -58.65 -40.95 13.77
N ALA A 71 -59.24 -39.75 13.64
CA ALA A 71 -60.70 -39.58 13.59
C ALA A 71 -61.17 -39.17 12.17
N GLN A 72 -62.15 -39.92 11.69
CA GLN A 72 -62.85 -39.78 10.41
C GLN A 72 -63.84 -38.61 10.39
N SER A 73 -64.06 -38.00 9.21
CA SER A 73 -65.30 -37.30 8.85
C SER A 73 -65.30 -37.06 7.32
N LYS A 74 -65.88 -37.99 6.56
CA LYS A 74 -67.19 -37.89 5.86
C LYS A 74 -67.19 -37.05 4.56
N THR A 75 -67.47 -37.80 3.50
CA THR A 75 -67.93 -37.48 2.14
C THR A 75 -69.01 -36.40 2.03
N ALA A 76 -68.91 -35.56 0.99
CA ALA A 76 -70.02 -35.17 0.13
C ALA A 76 -69.51 -34.87 -1.29
N SER A 77 -70.18 -35.46 -2.28
CA SER A 77 -69.93 -35.36 -3.72
C SER A 77 -70.84 -34.32 -4.39
N SER A 78 -70.60 -34.14 -5.69
CA SER A 78 -71.41 -33.51 -6.77
C SER A 78 -71.55 -31.98 -6.71
N GLU A 79 -70.93 -31.24 -7.62
CA GLU A 79 -71.33 -30.95 -9.03
C GLU A 79 -72.36 -29.81 -9.15
N GLU A 80 -72.02 -28.86 -10.03
CA GLU A 80 -72.81 -27.72 -10.54
C GLU A 80 -73.09 -26.52 -9.61
N LEU A 81 -72.35 -25.42 -9.83
CA LEU A 81 -72.99 -24.18 -10.33
C LEU A 81 -71.94 -23.16 -10.83
N ASN A 82 -71.90 -23.00 -12.15
CA ASN A 82 -71.36 -21.82 -12.83
C ASN A 82 -72.21 -20.58 -12.47
N LYS A 83 -71.56 -19.46 -12.10
CA LYS A 83 -71.98 -18.09 -12.46
C LYS A 83 -70.99 -17.03 -11.94
N GLY A 84 -70.31 -16.39 -12.90
CA GLY A 84 -69.81 -15.01 -12.86
C GLY A 84 -69.20 -14.49 -11.56
N LYS A 85 -67.89 -14.63 -11.42
CA LYS A 85 -67.09 -13.73 -10.58
C LYS A 85 -66.27 -12.83 -11.48
N ALA A 86 -66.71 -11.58 -11.59
CA ALA A 86 -65.91 -10.48 -12.09
C ALA A 86 -64.59 -10.47 -11.30
N VAL A 87 -63.48 -10.78 -11.97
CA VAL A 87 -62.15 -10.50 -11.46
C VAL A 87 -62.04 -8.97 -11.52
N VAL A 88 -62.28 -8.32 -10.39
CA VAL A 88 -61.81 -6.97 -10.15
C VAL A 88 -60.30 -7.05 -10.26
N VAL A 89 -59.75 -6.69 -11.42
CA VAL A 89 -58.36 -6.33 -11.56
C VAL A 89 -58.22 -5.03 -10.76
N VAL A 90 -57.94 -5.16 -9.47
CA VAL A 90 -57.35 -4.09 -8.69
C VAL A 90 -55.98 -3.90 -9.31
N ALA A 91 -55.90 -3.00 -10.29
CA ALA A 91 -54.63 -2.43 -10.70
C ALA A 91 -54.11 -1.71 -9.46
N GLU A 92 -53.23 -2.37 -8.71
CA GLU A 92 -52.35 -1.67 -7.78
C GLU A 92 -51.69 -0.56 -8.59
N PRO A 93 -51.80 0.71 -8.16
CA PRO A 93 -51.06 1.77 -8.81
C PRO A 93 -49.58 1.42 -8.65
N GLU A 94 -48.90 1.09 -9.75
CA GLU A 94 -47.45 1.08 -9.81
C GLU A 94 -47.00 2.49 -9.43
N GLN A 95 -46.76 2.71 -8.14
CA GLN A 95 -45.96 3.83 -7.69
C GLN A 95 -44.63 3.69 -8.42
N PRO A 96 -44.17 4.73 -9.15
CA PRO A 96 -42.83 4.72 -9.71
C PRO A 96 -41.90 4.70 -8.51
N THR A 97 -41.43 3.51 -8.16
CA THR A 97 -40.36 3.31 -7.20
C THR A 97 -39.19 4.05 -7.80
N GLU A 98 -38.77 5.15 -7.16
CA GLU A 98 -37.59 5.92 -7.56
C GLU A 98 -36.46 4.92 -7.81
N GLU A 99 -36.12 4.70 -9.08
CA GLU A 99 -35.14 3.71 -9.45
C GLU A 99 -33.79 4.23 -8.96
N ILE A 100 -33.31 3.65 -7.85
CA ILE A 100 -32.04 4.04 -7.21
C ILE A 100 -30.94 3.94 -8.26
N ASP A 101 -30.28 5.07 -8.56
CA ASP A 101 -29.15 5.09 -9.47
C ASP A 101 -27.88 4.64 -8.71
N TYR A 102 -27.63 3.33 -8.74
CA TYR A 102 -26.47 2.71 -8.09
C TYR A 102 -25.12 3.31 -8.55
N ALA A 103 -25.05 3.91 -9.75
CA ALA A 103 -23.83 4.58 -10.21
C ALA A 103 -23.63 5.93 -9.51
N GLU A 104 -24.71 6.68 -9.28
CA GLU A 104 -24.67 7.93 -8.50
C GLU A 104 -24.36 7.64 -7.03
N GLU A 105 -25.00 6.60 -6.47
CA GLU A 105 -24.72 6.12 -5.12
C GLU A 105 -23.21 5.83 -4.94
N TRP A 106 -22.62 5.07 -5.86
CA TRP A 106 -21.18 4.77 -5.84
C TRP A 106 -20.32 6.03 -5.97
N LEU A 107 -20.67 6.98 -6.85
CA LEU A 107 -19.96 8.25 -7.01
C LEU A 107 -19.99 9.11 -5.75
N ASN A 108 -21.13 9.12 -5.05
CA ASN A 108 -21.27 9.81 -3.77
C ASN A 108 -20.35 9.19 -2.72
N SER A 109 -20.26 7.86 -2.68
CA SER A 109 -19.30 7.16 -1.81
C SER A 109 -17.84 7.46 -2.17
N PHE A 110 -17.56 7.69 -3.46
CA PHE A 110 -16.23 8.00 -3.98
C PHE A 110 -15.79 9.45 -3.72
N CYS A 111 -16.73 10.36 -3.48
CA CYS A 111 -16.51 11.81 -3.46
C CYS A 111 -15.37 12.24 -2.52
N TRP A 112 -15.35 11.70 -1.30
CA TRP A 112 -14.36 12.06 -0.28
C TRP A 112 -12.95 11.59 -0.63
N ILE A 113 -12.83 10.35 -1.10
CA ILE A 113 -11.54 9.80 -1.54
C ILE A 113 -11.05 10.56 -2.77
N ARG A 114 -11.96 10.90 -3.70
CA ARG A 114 -11.63 11.72 -4.85
C ARG A 114 -11.08 13.08 -4.42
N TRP A 115 -11.75 13.78 -3.50
CA TRP A 115 -11.27 15.07 -2.97
C TRP A 115 -9.90 14.95 -2.30
N PHE A 116 -9.72 13.93 -1.46
CA PHE A 116 -8.43 13.63 -0.84
C PHE A 116 -7.33 13.42 -1.90
N LEU A 117 -7.59 12.60 -2.91
CA LEU A 117 -6.62 12.36 -3.98
C LEU A 117 -6.36 13.62 -4.83
N ILE A 118 -7.37 14.46 -5.10
CA ILE A 118 -7.18 15.72 -5.82
C ILE A 118 -6.30 16.67 -5.00
N LEU A 119 -6.57 16.82 -3.70
CA LEU A 119 -5.80 17.67 -2.78
C LEU A 119 -4.32 17.29 -2.78
N PHE A 120 -4.04 15.99 -2.81
CA PHE A 120 -2.68 15.46 -2.87
C PHE A 120 -2.19 15.22 -4.32
N GLY A 121 -2.82 15.78 -5.35
CA GLY A 121 -2.35 15.63 -6.74
C GLY A 121 -2.18 14.18 -7.20
N ARG A 122 -3.01 13.26 -6.70
CA ARG A 122 -3.02 11.83 -7.03
C ARG A 122 -4.22 11.39 -7.86
N PHE A 123 -5.12 12.31 -8.23
CA PHE A 123 -6.24 12.01 -9.12
C PHE A 123 -6.26 12.92 -10.36
N PRO A 124 -5.68 12.48 -11.49
CA PRO A 124 -5.59 13.29 -12.72
C PRO A 124 -6.86 13.22 -13.60
N PHE A 125 -7.94 12.62 -13.11
CA PHE A 125 -9.12 12.34 -13.93
C PHE A 125 -10.26 13.32 -13.67
N THR A 126 -10.97 13.65 -14.75
CA THR A 126 -12.27 14.33 -14.70
C THR A 126 -13.37 13.35 -15.07
N TYR A 127 -14.60 13.64 -14.69
CA TYR A 127 -15.75 12.93 -15.20
C TYR A 127 -16.77 13.92 -15.74
N VAL A 128 -17.47 13.49 -16.78
CA VAL A 128 -18.59 14.23 -17.39
C VAL A 128 -19.82 13.37 -17.25
N GLU A 129 -20.93 13.98 -16.83
CA GLU A 129 -22.22 13.34 -16.84
C GLU A 129 -22.91 13.61 -18.18
N GLU A 130 -23.20 12.55 -18.94
CA GLU A 130 -23.94 12.62 -20.19
C GLU A 130 -25.16 11.70 -20.08
N LYS A 131 -26.38 12.28 -20.01
CA LYS A 131 -27.65 11.51 -19.93
C LYS A 131 -27.67 10.49 -18.78
N LYS A 132 -27.25 10.89 -17.57
CA LYS A 132 -27.08 10.02 -16.39
C LYS A 132 -26.02 8.92 -16.56
N VAL A 133 -25.15 9.01 -17.57
CA VAL A 133 -24.00 8.13 -17.74
C VAL A 133 -22.76 8.94 -17.42
N TYR A 134 -22.03 8.49 -16.41
CA TYR A 134 -20.79 9.13 -15.99
C TYR A 134 -19.61 8.55 -16.77
N GLN A 135 -18.86 9.42 -17.46
CA GLN A 135 -17.68 9.04 -18.22
C GLN A 135 -16.45 9.73 -17.62
N PHE A 136 -15.52 8.93 -17.10
CA PHE A 136 -14.20 9.40 -16.71
C PHE A 136 -13.31 9.59 -17.93
N LYS A 137 -12.70 10.77 -18.03
CA LYS A 137 -11.81 11.14 -19.13
C LYS A 137 -10.54 11.74 -18.56
N PHE A 138 -9.41 11.36 -19.16
CA PHE A 138 -8.15 12.03 -18.95
C PHE A 138 -8.05 13.24 -19.88
N THR A 139 -7.88 14.44 -19.32
CA THR A 139 -7.75 15.68 -20.09
C THR A 139 -6.58 16.51 -19.56
N TRP A 140 -5.65 16.89 -20.45
CA TRP A 140 -4.49 17.72 -20.12
C TRP A 140 -4.84 19.10 -19.57
N LYS A 141 -6.04 19.59 -19.87
CA LYS A 141 -6.56 20.89 -19.41
C LYS A 141 -7.20 20.84 -18.01
N CYS A 142 -7.27 19.67 -17.38
CA CYS A 142 -7.84 19.54 -16.05
C CYS A 142 -6.88 20.13 -14.99
N PRO A 143 -7.37 20.95 -14.04
CA PRO A 143 -6.57 21.39 -12.89
C PRO A 143 -5.96 20.22 -12.11
N GLY A 144 -6.72 19.12 -11.92
CA GLY A 144 -6.23 17.91 -11.25
C GLY A 144 -5.01 17.29 -11.93
N PHE A 145 -4.91 17.36 -13.26
CA PHE A 145 -3.73 16.91 -13.98
C PHE A 145 -2.51 17.82 -13.73
N PHE A 146 -2.71 19.14 -13.69
CA PHE A 146 -1.65 20.08 -13.38
C PHE A 146 -1.07 19.85 -11.97
N PHE A 147 -1.95 19.70 -10.96
CA PHE A 147 -1.53 19.32 -9.61
C PHE A 147 -0.80 17.98 -9.57
N TYR A 148 -1.26 17.00 -10.37
CA TYR A 148 -0.61 15.70 -10.48
C TYR A 148 0.81 15.78 -11.06
N ILE A 149 1.03 16.57 -12.11
CA ILE A 149 2.37 16.75 -12.69
C ILE A 149 3.29 17.48 -11.73
N ILE A 150 2.84 18.57 -11.11
CA ILE A 150 3.66 19.30 -10.12
C ILE A 150 4.05 18.37 -8.98
N ASN A 151 3.09 17.62 -8.43
CA ASN A 151 3.39 16.69 -7.36
C ASN A 151 4.38 15.61 -7.79
N SER A 152 4.15 14.98 -8.95
CA SER A 152 5.04 13.97 -9.50
C SER A 152 6.47 14.50 -9.66
N LEU A 153 6.63 15.76 -10.11
CA LEU A 153 7.92 16.42 -10.21
C LEU A 153 8.56 16.68 -8.84
N ILE A 154 7.81 17.16 -7.85
CA ILE A 154 8.32 17.40 -6.49
C ILE A 154 8.81 16.10 -5.86
N ILE A 155 8.05 15.01 -5.98
CA ILE A 155 8.40 13.70 -5.41
C ILE A 155 9.60 13.10 -6.14
N THR A 156 9.63 13.19 -7.47
CA THR A 156 10.76 12.68 -8.27
C THR A 156 12.03 13.48 -7.99
N TYR A 157 11.93 14.81 -7.91
CA TYR A 157 13.04 15.66 -7.50
C TYR A 157 13.49 15.33 -6.08
N GLY A 158 12.56 15.15 -5.13
CA GLY A 158 12.87 14.75 -3.77
C GLY A 158 13.63 13.42 -3.71
N LEU A 159 13.24 12.44 -4.52
CA LEU A 159 13.94 11.15 -4.66
C LEU A 159 15.37 11.35 -5.15
N ILE A 160 15.54 12.06 -6.28
CA ILE A 160 16.84 12.25 -6.92
C ILE A 160 17.74 13.09 -6.03
N ALA A 161 17.27 14.25 -5.58
CA ALA A 161 18.05 15.17 -4.75
C ALA A 161 18.45 14.53 -3.42
N SER A 162 17.51 13.91 -2.70
CA SER A 162 17.81 13.26 -1.41
C SER A 162 18.70 12.04 -1.61
N GLY A 163 18.41 11.20 -2.61
CA GLY A 163 19.19 9.98 -2.90
C GLY A 163 20.62 10.28 -3.33
N VAL A 164 20.81 11.21 -4.27
CA VAL A 164 22.14 11.65 -4.73
C VAL A 164 22.92 12.29 -3.60
N ASN A 165 22.30 13.18 -2.80
CA ASN A 165 22.98 13.83 -1.69
C ASN A 165 23.41 12.85 -0.60
N VAL A 166 22.55 11.88 -0.25
CA VAL A 166 22.91 10.81 0.69
C VAL A 166 24.06 9.98 0.12
N ALA A 167 24.01 9.59 -1.16
CA ALA A 167 25.07 8.83 -1.82
C ALA A 167 26.40 9.59 -1.84
N ILE A 168 26.41 10.88 -2.16
CA ILE A 168 27.62 11.72 -2.17
C ILE A 168 28.25 11.76 -0.77
N VAL A 169 27.45 11.99 0.27
CA VAL A 169 27.98 12.05 1.64
C VAL A 169 28.53 10.70 2.08
N LEU A 170 27.85 9.59 1.75
CA LEU A 170 28.34 8.24 2.07
C LEU A 170 29.59 7.84 1.27
N MET A 171 29.72 8.27 0.01
CA MET A 171 30.90 7.97 -0.82
C MET A 171 32.13 8.77 -0.40
N ASN A 172 31.94 10.02 0.04
CA ASN A 172 33.03 10.85 0.58
C ASN A 172 33.69 10.21 1.81
N ASP A 173 32.99 9.29 2.50
CA ASP A 173 33.51 8.55 3.65
C ASP A 173 34.67 7.60 3.30
N LYS A 174 34.70 7.07 2.07
CA LYS A 174 35.68 6.06 1.67
C LYS A 174 36.93 6.63 0.97
N ILE A 175 36.84 7.86 0.45
CA ILE A 175 37.83 8.40 -0.50
C ILE A 175 38.77 9.42 0.17
N THR A 176 38.32 10.12 1.22
CA THR A 176 39.13 11.14 1.89
C THR A 176 39.57 10.71 3.29
N PRO A 177 40.88 10.74 3.62
CA PRO A 177 41.33 10.51 4.99
C PRO A 177 40.78 11.61 5.92
N ILE A 178 40.36 11.22 7.13
CA ILE A 178 39.68 12.08 8.13
C ILE A 178 40.43 13.39 8.39
N VAL A 179 41.77 13.37 8.32
CA VAL A 179 42.65 14.53 8.54
C VAL A 179 42.50 15.63 7.47
N SER A 180 41.88 15.33 6.32
CA SER A 180 41.68 16.26 5.20
C SER A 180 40.23 16.74 5.02
N ARG A 181 39.28 16.28 5.85
CA ARG A 181 37.87 16.65 5.72
C ARG A 181 37.60 18.02 6.33
N SER A 182 36.83 18.84 5.62
CA SER A 182 36.19 20.02 6.21
C SER A 182 35.35 19.62 7.42
N ASN A 183 35.40 20.42 8.49
CA ASN A 183 34.57 20.26 9.69
C ASN A 183 33.09 20.11 9.32
N SER A 184 32.62 20.85 8.31
CA SER A 184 31.24 20.76 7.81
C SER A 184 30.86 19.38 7.29
N THR A 185 31.75 18.70 6.56
CA THR A 185 31.47 17.36 5.99
C THR A 185 31.33 16.29 7.06
N ILE A 186 32.10 16.39 8.14
CA ILE A 186 32.01 15.47 9.28
C ILE A 186 30.70 15.69 10.04
N LEU A 187 30.29 16.94 10.25
CA LEU A 187 29.02 17.29 10.89
C LEU A 187 27.81 16.82 10.06
N GLU A 188 27.87 16.97 8.74
CA GLU A 188 26.86 16.45 7.81
C GLU A 188 26.74 14.93 7.86
N GLN A 189 27.88 14.24 7.89
CA GLN A 189 27.91 12.78 7.99
C GLN A 189 27.29 12.33 9.32
N ALA A 190 27.62 12.99 10.43
CA ALA A 190 27.05 12.68 11.73
C ALA A 190 25.52 12.88 11.73
N LEU A 191 25.05 13.95 11.08
CA LEU A 191 23.64 14.25 10.95
C LEU A 191 22.90 13.21 10.10
N ILE A 192 23.45 12.83 8.94
CA ILE A 192 22.85 11.80 8.07
C ILE A 192 22.82 10.44 8.77
N GLN A 193 23.93 10.03 9.39
CA GLN A 193 23.99 8.77 10.12
C GLN A 193 22.97 8.72 11.25
N ARG A 194 22.87 9.80 12.04
CA ARG A 194 21.88 9.95 13.11
C ARG A 194 20.42 9.89 12.65
N HIS A 195 20.13 10.31 11.43
CA HIS A 195 18.78 10.32 10.85
C HIS A 195 18.56 9.26 9.76
N THR A 196 19.45 8.28 9.63
CA THR A 196 19.42 7.25 8.57
C THR A 196 18.06 6.57 8.46
N MET A 197 17.41 6.23 9.58
CA MET A 197 16.10 5.59 9.59
C MET A 197 15.01 6.45 8.95
N ILE A 198 14.95 7.73 9.30
CA ILE A 198 14.00 8.68 8.73
C ILE A 198 14.29 8.88 7.24
N LEU A 199 15.56 8.90 6.85
CA LEU A 199 15.96 8.98 5.45
C LEU A 199 15.55 7.73 4.65
N ILE A 200 15.69 6.52 5.21
CA ILE A 200 15.19 5.28 4.58
C ILE A 200 13.68 5.36 4.38
N ILE A 201 12.93 5.81 5.40
CA ILE A 201 11.47 5.96 5.32
C ILE A 201 11.10 6.96 4.22
N MET A 202 11.78 8.09 4.16
CA MET A 202 11.53 9.14 3.18
C MET A 202 11.89 8.71 1.76
N ILE A 203 13.08 8.15 1.56
CA ILE A 203 13.53 7.64 0.25
C ILE A 203 12.60 6.53 -0.23
N GLY A 204 12.20 5.61 0.65
CA GLY A 204 11.21 4.58 0.31
C GLY A 204 9.86 5.17 -0.10
N SER A 205 9.40 6.21 0.60
CA SER A 205 8.13 6.88 0.29
C SER A 205 8.20 7.69 -1.01
N TYR A 206 9.34 8.35 -1.28
CA TYR A 206 9.63 8.99 -2.57
C TYR A 206 9.69 7.95 -3.70
N GLY A 207 10.30 6.78 -3.47
CA GLY A 207 10.40 5.69 -4.43
C GLY A 207 9.02 5.18 -4.84
N VAL A 208 8.19 4.80 -3.86
CA VAL A 208 6.78 4.41 -4.11
C VAL A 208 6.03 5.53 -4.81
N GLY A 209 6.13 6.77 -4.31
CA GLY A 209 5.44 7.92 -4.88
C GLY A 209 5.81 8.20 -6.34
N THR A 210 7.08 7.98 -6.71
CA THR A 210 7.59 8.17 -8.08
C THR A 210 7.10 7.05 -9.00
N ILE A 211 7.29 5.79 -8.61
CA ILE A 211 6.90 4.61 -9.41
C ILE A 211 5.39 4.63 -9.67
N THR A 212 4.59 4.90 -8.64
CA THR A 212 3.13 4.99 -8.77
C THR A 212 2.69 6.13 -9.69
N SER A 213 3.37 7.29 -9.62
CA SER A 213 3.13 8.39 -10.56
C SER A 213 3.42 7.95 -11.98
N VAL A 214 4.62 7.43 -12.26
CA VAL A 214 4.99 7.00 -13.62
C VAL A 214 3.99 5.96 -14.15
N PHE A 215 3.62 4.98 -13.34
CA PHE A 215 2.68 3.93 -13.74
C PHE A 215 1.30 4.50 -14.10
N ILE A 216 0.74 5.35 -13.25
CA ILE A 216 -0.58 5.96 -13.51
C ILE A 216 -0.55 6.86 -14.72
N TYR A 217 0.55 7.59 -14.94
CA TYR A 217 0.72 8.37 -16.15
C TYR A 217 0.68 7.49 -17.40
N VAL A 218 1.40 6.36 -17.40
CA VAL A 218 1.40 5.40 -18.51
C VAL A 218 0.01 4.80 -18.72
N LYS A 219 -0.69 4.42 -17.65
CA LYS A 219 -1.99 3.74 -17.66
C LYS A 219 -3.22 4.66 -17.56
N ARG A 220 -3.05 5.97 -17.67
CA ARG A 220 -4.09 6.97 -17.42
C ARG A 220 -5.40 6.74 -18.19
N ASN A 221 -5.31 6.39 -19.48
CA ASN A 221 -6.51 6.18 -20.30
C ASN A 221 -7.22 4.88 -19.90
N ASP A 222 -6.45 3.81 -19.65
CA ASP A 222 -6.97 2.52 -19.20
C ASP A 222 -7.68 2.64 -17.84
N ILE A 223 -7.11 3.41 -16.91
CA ILE A 223 -7.69 3.65 -15.58
C ILE A 223 -8.98 4.50 -15.68
N ALA A 224 -8.99 5.53 -16.54
CA ALA A 224 -10.20 6.33 -16.76
C ALA A 224 -11.32 5.49 -17.40
N ASP A 225 -10.98 4.67 -18.39
CA ASP A 225 -11.93 3.76 -19.03
C ASP A 225 -12.43 2.68 -18.06
N MET A 226 -11.56 2.15 -17.19
CA MET A 226 -11.95 1.26 -16.09
C MET A 226 -13.04 1.90 -15.24
N PHE A 227 -12.85 3.12 -14.73
CA PHE A 227 -13.85 3.78 -13.88
C PHE A 227 -15.19 4.00 -14.60
N THR A 228 -15.15 4.35 -15.89
CA THR A 228 -16.34 4.49 -16.72
C THR A 228 -17.09 3.17 -16.86
N LYS A 229 -16.37 2.10 -17.19
CA LYS A 229 -16.95 0.76 -17.34
C LYS A 229 -17.46 0.20 -16.01
N TRP A 230 -16.78 0.51 -14.91
CA TRP A 230 -17.16 0.13 -13.55
C TRP A 230 -18.56 0.67 -13.21
N LEU A 231 -18.79 1.97 -13.43
CA LEU A 231 -20.10 2.59 -13.22
C LEU A 231 -21.18 1.99 -14.11
N LYS A 232 -20.84 1.68 -15.37
CA LYS A 232 -21.75 1.00 -16.28
C LYS A 232 -22.17 -0.37 -15.73
N ILE A 233 -21.23 -1.16 -15.19
CA ILE A 233 -21.54 -2.47 -14.62
C ILE A 233 -22.48 -2.31 -13.43
N LEU A 234 -22.14 -1.50 -12.44
CA LEU A 234 -22.96 -1.28 -11.24
C LEU A 234 -24.41 -0.89 -11.58
N ARG A 235 -24.57 0.01 -12.56
CA ARG A 235 -25.89 0.40 -13.06
C ARG A 235 -26.64 -0.75 -13.72
N THR A 236 -25.96 -1.51 -14.59
CA THR A 236 -26.60 -2.63 -15.30
C THR A 236 -26.93 -3.81 -14.40
N SER A 237 -26.10 -4.10 -13.40
CA SER A 237 -26.27 -5.24 -12.48
C SER A 237 -27.18 -4.94 -11.29
N LYS A 238 -27.58 -3.66 -11.11
CA LYS A 238 -28.38 -3.20 -9.96
C LYS A 238 -27.76 -3.60 -8.61
N LEU A 239 -26.43 -3.54 -8.54
CA LEU A 239 -25.68 -3.86 -7.33
C LEU A 239 -25.37 -2.55 -6.60
N SER A 240 -25.80 -2.44 -5.35
CA SER A 240 -25.37 -1.32 -4.51
C SER A 240 -23.88 -1.41 -4.25
N GLY A 241 -23.19 -0.27 -4.36
CA GLY A 241 -21.82 -0.12 -3.88
C GLY A 241 -21.72 -0.08 -2.35
N GLY A 242 -22.85 -0.18 -1.64
CA GLY A 242 -22.94 -0.18 -0.18
C GLY A 242 -22.32 1.06 0.44
N THR A 243 -22.77 2.23 -0.01
CA THR A 243 -22.23 3.56 0.31
C THR A 243 -21.90 3.72 1.78
N ILE A 244 -22.84 3.36 2.65
CA ILE A 244 -22.70 3.56 4.09
C ILE A 244 -21.57 2.69 4.66
N ARG A 245 -21.51 1.41 4.28
CA ARG A 245 -20.48 0.48 4.79
C ARG A 245 -19.09 0.85 4.28
N THR A 246 -18.96 1.11 2.98
CA THR A 246 -17.69 1.52 2.35
C THR A 246 -17.21 2.86 2.90
N TYR A 247 -18.12 3.82 3.04
CA TYR A 247 -17.84 5.14 3.60
C TYR A 247 -17.39 5.06 5.06
N THR A 248 -18.08 4.27 5.87
CA THR A 248 -17.74 4.12 7.30
C THR A 248 -16.36 3.49 7.44
N TYR A 249 -16.07 2.44 6.67
CA TYR A 249 -14.80 1.75 6.76
C TYR A 249 -13.62 2.63 6.33
N VAL A 250 -13.67 3.22 5.13
CA VAL A 250 -12.59 4.08 4.64
C VAL A 250 -12.50 5.39 5.43
N GLY A 251 -13.63 5.92 5.87
CA GLY A 251 -13.71 7.08 6.74
C GLY A 251 -13.00 6.85 8.08
N LEU A 252 -13.19 5.69 8.71
CA LEU A 252 -12.48 5.33 9.95
C LEU A 252 -10.97 5.26 9.75
N VAL A 253 -10.51 4.69 8.63
CA VAL A 253 -9.07 4.66 8.28
C VAL A 253 -8.52 6.06 8.07
N ALA A 254 -9.24 6.92 7.33
CA ALA A 254 -8.84 8.29 7.11
C ALA A 254 -8.81 9.12 8.41
N ILE A 255 -9.77 8.92 9.31
CA ILE A 255 -9.80 9.55 10.63
C ILE A 255 -8.60 9.10 11.48
N ASN A 256 -8.27 7.80 11.48
CA ASN A 256 -7.09 7.29 12.18
C ASN A 256 -5.80 7.96 11.67
N TYR A 257 -5.62 8.00 10.35
CA TYR A 257 -4.50 8.70 9.70
C TYR A 257 -4.42 10.18 10.10
N LEU A 258 -5.56 10.88 10.10
CA LEU A 258 -5.64 12.29 10.48
C LEU A 258 -5.29 12.50 11.96
N ILE A 259 -5.78 11.65 12.86
CA ILE A 259 -5.48 11.72 14.28
C ILE A 259 -3.97 11.51 14.51
N VAL A 260 -3.39 10.44 13.96
CA VAL A 260 -1.97 10.13 14.13
C VAL A 260 -1.10 11.23 13.53
N SER A 261 -1.43 11.70 12.32
CA SER A 261 -0.71 12.80 11.66
C SER A 261 -0.81 14.11 12.44
N THR A 262 -1.97 14.41 13.01
CA THR A 262 -2.16 15.62 13.83
C THR A 262 -1.36 15.55 15.12
N VAL A 263 -1.35 14.39 15.80
CA VAL A 263 -0.52 14.18 17.00
C VAL A 263 0.96 14.34 16.64
N LEU A 264 1.43 13.72 15.56
CA LEU A 264 2.81 13.88 15.09
C LEU A 264 3.13 15.34 14.75
N PHE A 265 2.21 16.07 14.12
CA PHE A 265 2.38 17.48 13.79
C PHE A 265 2.50 18.34 15.06
N ILE A 266 1.62 18.15 16.04
CA ILE A 266 1.68 18.86 17.33
C ILE A 266 3.00 18.55 18.05
N LEU A 267 3.41 17.29 18.10
CA LEU A 267 4.68 16.87 18.72
C LEU A 267 5.91 17.47 18.01
N SER A 268 5.78 17.85 16.74
CA SER A 268 6.86 18.49 15.97
C SER A 268 6.88 20.00 16.15
N VAL A 269 5.70 20.64 16.15
CA VAL A 269 5.55 22.09 16.16
C VAL A 269 5.69 22.70 17.54
N VAL A 270 5.47 21.96 18.63
CA VAL A 270 5.64 22.47 20.00
C VAL A 270 7.14 22.43 20.36
N PRO A 271 7.93 23.50 20.15
CA PRO A 271 9.38 23.42 20.18
C PRO A 271 9.94 23.73 21.58
N SER A 272 9.10 24.08 22.56
CA SER A 272 9.55 24.87 23.71
C SER A 272 9.42 24.21 25.08
N ARG A 273 8.78 23.04 25.24
CA ARG A 273 8.62 22.40 26.58
C ARG A 273 8.64 20.87 26.60
N ALA A 274 8.18 20.21 25.54
CA ALA A 274 8.31 18.76 25.41
C ALA A 274 9.67 18.47 24.78
N LYS A 275 10.53 17.74 25.47
CA LYS A 275 11.90 17.41 25.05
C LYS A 275 11.92 16.39 23.88
N THR A 276 11.11 16.55 22.84
CA THR A 276 10.90 15.59 21.73
C THR A 276 11.77 15.94 20.52
N SER A 277 13.01 15.42 20.49
CA SER A 277 14.04 15.83 19.52
C SER A 277 14.01 15.08 18.16
N THR A 278 13.46 13.86 18.07
CA THR A 278 13.37 13.11 16.80
C THR A 278 12.58 13.81 15.71
N LEU A 279 11.41 14.34 16.07
CA LEU A 279 10.53 15.06 15.15
C LEU A 279 11.14 16.41 14.75
N ILE A 280 12.02 16.99 15.56
CA ILE A 280 12.67 18.27 15.25
C ILE A 280 13.83 18.05 14.26
N GLY A 281 14.68 17.05 14.49
CA GLY A 281 15.88 16.81 13.67
C GLY A 281 15.61 16.23 12.29
N GLY A 282 14.86 15.14 12.18
CA GLY A 282 14.71 14.39 10.91
C GLY A 282 14.12 15.21 9.75
N PRO A 283 12.98 15.87 9.97
CA PRO A 283 12.37 16.80 9.01
C PRO A 283 13.31 17.93 8.59
N THR A 284 14.10 18.47 9.53
CA THR A 284 15.12 19.49 9.21
C THR A 284 16.23 18.92 8.32
N VAL A 285 16.68 17.67 8.56
CA VAL A 285 17.61 16.97 7.66
C VAL A 285 17.01 16.79 6.27
N VAL A 286 15.74 16.40 6.17
CA VAL A 286 15.05 16.25 4.88
C VAL A 286 15.04 17.57 4.11
N SER A 287 14.64 18.67 4.74
CA SER A 287 14.70 20.00 4.12
C SER A 287 16.10 20.39 3.70
N MET A 288 17.08 20.14 4.56
CA MET A 288 18.47 20.45 4.27
C MET A 288 18.94 19.69 3.03
N LEU A 289 18.68 18.37 2.95
CA LEU A 289 19.04 17.56 1.78
C LEU A 289 18.30 17.99 0.52
N PHE A 290 17.03 18.42 0.64
CA PHE A 290 16.25 18.92 -0.48
C PHE A 290 16.80 20.25 -1.02
N MET A 291 17.21 21.15 -0.12
CA MET A 291 17.69 22.50 -0.45
C MET A 291 19.18 22.59 -0.76
N ARG A 292 19.98 21.57 -0.42
CA ARG A 292 21.43 21.53 -0.61
C ARG A 292 21.91 21.87 -2.03
N HIS A 293 21.10 21.57 -3.04
CA HIS A 293 21.42 21.90 -4.44
C HIS A 293 21.40 23.41 -4.73
N PHE A 294 20.62 24.19 -3.97
CA PHE A 294 20.46 25.62 -4.22
C PHE A 294 21.53 26.47 -3.53
N ASN A 295 22.12 25.99 -2.44
CA ASN A 295 23.26 26.64 -1.81
C ASN A 295 24.02 25.59 -0.95
N SER A 296 25.33 25.44 -1.14
CA SER A 296 26.10 24.31 -0.59
C SER A 296 27.04 24.70 0.55
N LYS A 297 27.24 26.00 0.79
CA LYS A 297 28.31 26.51 1.68
C LYS A 297 27.82 27.24 2.93
N THR A 298 26.55 27.64 2.99
CA THR A 298 26.06 28.60 4.01
C THR A 298 25.17 27.97 5.09
N TYR A 299 24.90 26.66 5.04
CA TYR A 299 23.75 26.08 5.75
C TYR A 299 24.02 25.38 7.08
N MET A 300 25.27 25.11 7.48
CA MET A 300 25.54 24.33 8.70
C MET A 300 26.02 25.17 9.88
N GLU A 301 26.83 26.21 9.66
CA GLU A 301 27.46 26.97 10.77
C GLU A 301 26.66 28.22 11.17
N ASP A 302 26.04 28.95 10.22
CA ASP A 302 25.21 30.15 10.50
C ASP A 302 23.74 29.82 10.85
N PHE A 303 23.38 28.55 10.76
CA PHE A 303 21.99 28.07 10.81
C PHE A 303 21.52 27.74 12.23
N VAL A 304 22.46 27.38 13.10
CA VAL A 304 22.20 26.93 14.47
C VAL A 304 21.94 28.15 15.36
N GLY A 305 20.67 28.59 15.39
CA GLY A 305 20.20 29.70 16.25
C GLY A 305 19.43 30.81 15.53
N SER A 306 19.25 30.73 14.21
CA SER A 306 18.49 31.73 13.43
C SER A 306 17.05 31.27 13.14
N ASN A 307 16.16 32.22 12.82
CA ASN A 307 14.78 31.95 12.38
C ASN A 307 14.71 30.99 11.17
N LEU A 308 15.80 30.90 10.40
CA LEU A 308 15.93 30.01 9.26
C LEU A 308 15.83 28.53 9.65
N HIS A 309 16.32 28.16 10.85
CA HIS A 309 16.19 26.81 11.39
C HIS A 309 14.71 26.40 11.53
N MET A 310 13.89 27.27 12.13
CA MET A 310 12.47 27.02 12.32
C MET A 310 11.73 26.93 10.99
N VAL A 311 12.06 27.79 10.02
CA VAL A 311 11.49 27.75 8.67
C VAL A 311 11.80 26.42 7.97
N MET A 312 13.05 25.96 8.04
CA MET A 312 13.47 24.71 7.39
C MET A 312 12.92 23.47 8.08
N HIS A 313 12.82 23.50 9.41
CA HIS A 313 12.11 22.48 10.17
C HIS A 313 10.64 22.37 9.70
N LEU A 314 9.93 23.50 9.65
CA LEU A 314 8.52 23.55 9.24
C LEU A 314 8.32 23.12 7.78
N LEU A 315 9.19 23.56 6.87
CA LEU A 315 9.22 23.08 5.48
C LEU A 315 9.42 21.56 5.43
N GLY A 316 10.29 21.03 6.27
CA GLY A 316 10.65 19.62 6.31
C GLY A 316 9.51 18.76 6.82
N MET A 317 8.80 19.27 7.82
CA MET A 317 7.57 18.66 8.33
C MET A 317 6.50 18.58 7.26
N VAL A 318 6.26 19.69 6.56
CA VAL A 318 5.28 19.75 5.46
C VAL A 318 5.67 18.76 4.36
N LEU A 319 6.94 18.73 3.95
CA LEU A 319 7.43 17.78 2.96
C LEU A 319 7.31 16.32 3.43
N TYR A 320 7.67 16.03 4.68
CA TYR A 320 7.56 14.69 5.26
C TYR A 320 6.11 14.19 5.21
N PHE A 321 5.17 14.94 5.79
CA PHE A 321 3.76 14.55 5.79
C PHE A 321 3.20 14.47 4.38
N TYR A 322 3.55 15.43 3.51
CA TYR A 322 3.09 15.43 2.13
C TYR A 322 3.54 14.16 1.39
N VAL A 323 4.82 13.78 1.50
CA VAL A 323 5.38 12.61 0.81
C VAL A 323 4.81 11.30 1.38
N VAL A 324 4.66 11.20 2.70
CA VAL A 324 4.04 10.02 3.32
C VAL A 324 2.56 9.90 2.92
N THR A 325 1.80 10.99 2.96
CA THR A 325 0.38 10.99 2.56
C THR A 325 0.23 10.58 1.10
N THR A 326 1.05 11.16 0.23
CA THR A 326 1.00 10.91 -1.21
C THR A 326 1.42 9.49 -1.58
N CYS A 327 2.30 8.86 -0.79
CA CYS A 327 2.64 7.44 -0.91
C CYS A 327 1.45 6.53 -0.59
N ASN A 328 0.65 6.87 0.44
CA ASN A 328 -0.48 6.03 0.89
C ASN A 328 -1.78 6.31 0.11
N ALA A 329 -1.87 7.42 -0.60
CA ALA A 329 -3.07 7.87 -1.30
C ALA A 329 -3.70 6.81 -2.23
N PHE A 330 -2.90 6.13 -3.07
CA PHE A 330 -3.41 5.08 -3.95
C PHE A 330 -3.83 3.82 -3.21
N MET A 331 -3.29 3.57 -2.02
CA MET A 331 -3.74 2.45 -1.19
C MET A 331 -5.10 2.71 -0.57
N TYR A 332 -5.42 3.95 -0.20
CA TYR A 332 -6.79 4.29 0.22
C TYR A 332 -7.79 4.14 -0.92
N LEU A 333 -7.39 4.48 -2.15
CA LEU A 333 -8.21 4.22 -3.34
C LEU A 333 -8.39 2.73 -3.59
N LEU A 334 -7.32 1.94 -3.52
CA LEU A 334 -7.39 0.49 -3.67
C LEU A 334 -8.26 -0.13 -2.58
N LEU A 335 -8.11 0.28 -1.32
CA LEU A 335 -8.92 -0.17 -0.19
C LEU A 335 -10.41 0.01 -0.45
N TRP A 336 -10.77 1.19 -0.96
CA TRP A 336 -12.14 1.50 -1.32
C TRP A 336 -12.65 0.69 -2.51
N LEU A 337 -11.82 0.46 -3.53
CA LEU A 337 -12.15 -0.41 -4.65
C LEU A 337 -12.37 -1.84 -4.18
N SER A 338 -11.49 -2.38 -3.33
CA SER A 338 -11.62 -3.73 -2.75
C SER A 338 -12.94 -3.89 -2.00
N LYS A 339 -13.28 -2.93 -1.13
CA LYS A 339 -14.56 -2.94 -0.40
C LYS A 339 -15.77 -2.79 -1.31
N SER A 340 -15.68 -1.98 -2.36
CA SER A 340 -16.75 -1.86 -3.36
C SER A 340 -16.99 -3.18 -4.10
N ILE A 341 -15.92 -3.90 -4.48
CA ILE A 341 -16.05 -5.22 -5.12
C ILE A 341 -16.60 -6.25 -4.12
N GLU A 342 -16.13 -6.24 -2.87
CA GLU A 342 -16.59 -7.16 -1.81
C GLU A 342 -18.10 -7.05 -1.61
N ILE A 343 -18.62 -5.83 -1.55
CA ILE A 343 -20.06 -5.59 -1.44
C ILE A 343 -20.81 -6.03 -2.69
N ALA A 344 -20.23 -5.82 -3.88
CA ALA A 344 -20.82 -6.30 -5.13
C ALA A 344 -20.91 -7.84 -5.15
N PHE A 345 -19.86 -8.54 -4.70
CA PHE A 345 -19.90 -10.00 -4.52
C PHE A 345 -20.92 -10.41 -3.47
N SER A 346 -20.95 -9.77 -2.29
CA SER A 346 -21.92 -10.07 -1.23
C SER A 346 -23.37 -9.90 -1.73
N GLY A 347 -23.69 -8.78 -2.38
CA GLY A 347 -25.03 -8.57 -2.94
C GLY A 347 -25.38 -9.50 -4.11
N TRP A 348 -24.38 -10.06 -4.79
CA TRP A 348 -24.59 -11.11 -5.77
C TRP A 348 -24.75 -12.50 -5.12
N ASN A 349 -23.97 -12.81 -4.07
CA ASN A 349 -24.07 -14.04 -3.28
C ASN A 349 -25.46 -14.15 -2.63
N ASP A 350 -25.99 -13.06 -2.05
CA ASP A 350 -27.34 -13.04 -1.45
C ASP A 350 -28.42 -13.36 -2.49
N ARG A 351 -28.32 -12.77 -3.69
CA ARG A 351 -29.24 -13.04 -4.81
C ARG A 351 -29.11 -14.48 -5.30
N MET A 352 -27.90 -15.01 -5.31
CA MET A 352 -27.62 -16.39 -5.71
C MET A 352 -28.19 -17.39 -4.69
N ALA A 353 -27.98 -17.16 -3.39
CA ALA A 353 -28.53 -17.99 -2.33
C ALA A 353 -30.05 -18.05 -2.44
N GLY A 354 -30.70 -16.89 -2.60
CA GLY A 354 -32.15 -16.80 -2.82
C GLY A 354 -32.61 -17.56 -4.07
N LEU A 355 -31.90 -17.42 -5.19
CA LEU A 355 -32.20 -18.18 -6.42
C LEU A 355 -32.13 -19.69 -6.20
N LEU A 356 -31.14 -20.13 -5.43
CA LEU A 356 -30.89 -21.54 -5.19
C LEU A 356 -31.84 -22.16 -4.14
N GLU A 357 -32.49 -21.35 -3.29
CA GLU A 357 -33.46 -21.80 -2.27
C GLU A 357 -34.87 -21.95 -2.81
N LEU A 358 -35.23 -21.19 -3.84
CA LEU A 358 -36.55 -21.24 -4.46
C LEU A 358 -36.82 -22.61 -5.09
N THR A 359 -38.01 -23.18 -4.83
CA THR A 359 -38.49 -24.39 -5.52
C THR A 359 -38.84 -24.07 -6.98
N ALA A 360 -38.85 -25.08 -7.87
CA ALA A 360 -39.09 -24.90 -9.30
C ALA A 360 -40.43 -24.20 -9.64
N ASN A 361 -41.43 -24.32 -8.75
CA ASN A 361 -42.74 -23.67 -8.90
C ASN A 361 -42.69 -22.20 -8.46
N GLU A 362 -42.02 -21.88 -7.35
CA GLU A 362 -41.83 -20.50 -6.87
C GLU A 362 -40.90 -19.70 -7.81
N LEU A 363 -39.95 -20.38 -8.45
CA LEU A 363 -39.04 -19.78 -9.42
C LEU A 363 -39.78 -19.33 -10.69
N LYS A 364 -40.84 -20.04 -11.12
CA LYS A 364 -41.69 -19.62 -12.24
C LYS A 364 -42.57 -18.41 -11.89
N GLU A 365 -42.98 -18.30 -10.62
CA GLU A 365 -43.86 -17.23 -10.14
C GLU A 365 -43.09 -15.95 -9.77
N LYS A 366 -41.86 -16.09 -9.23
CA LYS A 366 -40.96 -14.99 -8.83
C LYS A 366 -39.89 -14.61 -9.87
N GLN A 367 -39.83 -15.26 -11.03
CA GLN A 367 -38.95 -14.81 -12.14
C GLN A 367 -39.47 -13.51 -12.75
N THR A 368 -39.36 -12.41 -12.01
CA THR A 368 -39.57 -11.08 -12.55
C THR A 368 -38.26 -10.61 -13.19
N LYS A 369 -38.32 -10.08 -14.42
CA LYS A 369 -37.18 -9.34 -15.02
C LYS A 369 -36.72 -8.16 -14.15
N LYS A 370 -37.56 -7.73 -13.20
CA LYS A 370 -37.36 -6.60 -12.30
C LYS A 370 -36.28 -6.91 -11.24
N ASP A 371 -36.25 -8.13 -10.71
CA ASP A 371 -35.32 -8.54 -9.63
C ASP A 371 -34.01 -9.19 -10.14
N ARG A 372 -33.85 -9.33 -11.47
CA ARG A 372 -32.66 -9.91 -12.14
C ARG A 372 -32.27 -11.33 -11.68
N THR A 373 -33.20 -12.10 -11.14
CA THR A 373 -32.95 -13.46 -10.60
C THR A 373 -32.93 -14.56 -11.68
N THR A 374 -32.83 -14.23 -12.96
CA THR A 374 -32.69 -15.27 -14.02
C THR A 374 -31.25 -15.77 -14.10
N TYR A 375 -31.05 -17.06 -14.40
CA TYR A 375 -29.71 -17.66 -14.53
C TYR A 375 -28.78 -16.89 -15.47
N GLU A 376 -29.30 -16.42 -16.62
CA GLU A 376 -28.54 -15.63 -17.58
C GLU A 376 -28.12 -14.25 -17.01
N MET A 377 -29.04 -13.55 -16.33
CA MET A 377 -28.72 -12.27 -15.71
C MET A 377 -27.74 -12.43 -14.54
N MET A 378 -27.89 -13.47 -13.72
CA MET A 378 -26.98 -13.78 -12.63
C MET A 378 -25.57 -14.08 -13.12
N PHE A 379 -25.44 -14.84 -14.20
CA PHE A 379 -24.14 -15.13 -14.81
C PHE A 379 -23.51 -13.87 -15.42
N ASN A 380 -24.30 -13.04 -16.10
CA ASN A 380 -23.83 -11.76 -16.65
C ASN A 380 -23.38 -10.79 -15.55
N ASP A 381 -24.09 -10.74 -14.42
CA ASP A 381 -23.71 -9.95 -13.25
C ASP A 381 -22.38 -10.45 -12.66
N HIS A 382 -22.22 -11.76 -12.51
CA HIS A 382 -20.96 -12.39 -12.07
C HIS A 382 -19.78 -12.03 -12.97
N ILE A 383 -19.93 -12.16 -14.29
CA ILE A 383 -18.91 -11.74 -15.26
C ILE A 383 -18.57 -10.26 -15.10
N GLY A 384 -19.58 -9.42 -14.85
CA GLY A 384 -19.39 -8.00 -14.57
C GLY A 384 -18.46 -7.78 -13.37
N ILE A 385 -18.76 -8.41 -12.24
CA ILE A 385 -17.96 -8.27 -11.01
C ILE A 385 -16.54 -8.81 -11.20
N VAL A 386 -16.39 -9.98 -11.84
CA VAL A 386 -15.07 -10.56 -12.15
C VAL A 386 -14.26 -9.64 -13.08
N ARG A 387 -14.91 -8.96 -14.03
CA ARG A 387 -14.24 -7.94 -14.86
C ARG A 387 -13.80 -6.72 -14.06
N MET A 388 -14.61 -6.26 -13.09
CA MET A 388 -14.22 -5.17 -12.20
C MET A 388 -12.95 -5.54 -11.41
N LEU A 389 -12.91 -6.77 -10.86
CA LEU A 389 -11.72 -7.29 -10.18
C LEU A 389 -10.51 -7.38 -11.10
N SER A 390 -10.69 -7.90 -12.33
CA SER A 390 -9.62 -7.95 -13.33
C SER A 390 -9.06 -6.57 -13.68
N TRP A 391 -9.93 -5.56 -13.82
CA TRP A 391 -9.48 -4.19 -14.07
C TRP A 391 -8.76 -3.58 -12.87
N ALA A 392 -9.23 -3.82 -11.64
CA ALA A 392 -8.52 -3.40 -10.44
C ALA A 392 -7.11 -4.01 -10.39
N ASN A 393 -6.98 -5.30 -10.70
CA ASN A 393 -5.69 -5.97 -10.78
C ASN A 393 -4.77 -5.35 -11.84
N ASN A 394 -5.27 -5.13 -13.05
CA ASN A 394 -4.49 -4.52 -14.12
C ASN A 394 -4.06 -3.07 -13.81
N ALA A 395 -4.89 -2.32 -13.08
CA ALA A 395 -4.62 -0.93 -12.71
C ALA A 395 -3.71 -0.79 -11.48
N TYR A 396 -3.69 -1.76 -10.56
CA TYR A 396 -2.97 -1.63 -9.28
C TYR A 396 -1.89 -2.68 -9.04
N ALA A 397 -1.70 -3.68 -9.91
CA ALA A 397 -0.74 -4.76 -9.69
C ALA A 397 0.67 -4.25 -9.32
N TYR A 398 1.25 -3.38 -10.14
CA TYR A 398 2.59 -2.82 -9.90
C TYR A 398 2.63 -1.82 -8.74
N ILE A 399 1.55 -1.07 -8.55
CA ILE A 399 1.41 -0.11 -7.45
C ILE A 399 1.45 -0.86 -6.12
N LEU A 400 0.67 -1.94 -6.02
CA LEU A 400 0.55 -2.79 -4.84
C LEU A 400 1.86 -3.52 -4.54
N GLU A 401 2.48 -4.12 -5.55
CA GLU A 401 3.78 -4.79 -5.42
C GLU A 401 4.84 -3.85 -4.82
N THR A 402 5.01 -2.68 -5.46
CA THR A 402 5.97 -1.67 -5.02
C THR A 402 5.65 -1.18 -3.61
N TYR A 403 4.37 -0.93 -3.33
CA TYR A 403 3.93 -0.45 -2.02
C TYR A 403 4.24 -1.47 -0.91
N VAL A 404 3.88 -2.73 -1.09
CA VAL A 404 4.11 -3.79 -0.10
C VAL A 404 5.60 -3.96 0.16
N LEU A 405 6.43 -4.04 -0.89
CA LEU A 405 7.88 -4.17 -0.76
C LEU A 405 8.49 -3.03 0.08
N PHE A 406 8.24 -1.78 -0.32
CA PHE A 406 8.81 -0.62 0.37
C PHE A 406 8.21 -0.44 1.76
N GLN A 407 6.94 -0.77 1.98
CA GLN A 407 6.38 -0.65 3.31
C GLN A 407 6.92 -1.71 4.27
N THR A 408 7.11 -2.96 3.82
CA THR A 408 7.76 -3.99 4.64
C THR A 408 9.14 -3.52 5.10
N ILE A 409 9.94 -2.96 4.19
CA ILE A 409 11.25 -2.37 4.53
C ILE A 409 11.09 -1.24 5.55
N LYS A 410 10.17 -0.31 5.32
CA LYS A 410 9.90 0.82 6.23
C LYS A 410 9.53 0.34 7.64
N VAL A 411 8.59 -0.60 7.76
CA VAL A 411 8.11 -1.13 9.03
C VAL A 411 9.23 -1.86 9.79
N VAL A 412 10.07 -2.66 9.10
CA VAL A 412 11.23 -3.33 9.72
C VAL A 412 12.15 -2.31 10.40
N TYR A 413 12.53 -1.26 9.68
CA TYR A 413 13.43 -0.24 10.20
C TYR A 413 12.77 0.63 11.29
N GLN A 414 11.46 0.85 11.22
CA GLN A 414 10.69 1.56 12.23
C GLN A 414 10.55 0.76 13.54
N ILE A 415 10.27 -0.55 13.46
CA ILE A 415 10.26 -1.44 14.63
C ILE A 415 11.65 -1.51 15.24
N TYR A 416 12.70 -1.59 14.42
CA TYR A 416 14.08 -1.55 14.89
C TYR A 416 14.38 -0.25 15.64
N LEU A 417 13.97 0.90 15.11
CA LEU A 417 14.09 2.18 15.80
C LEU A 417 13.33 2.15 17.14
N ALA A 418 12.06 1.71 17.15
CA ALA A 418 11.28 1.62 18.37
C ALA A 418 11.93 0.69 19.42
N ALA A 419 12.45 -0.46 19.00
CA ALA A 419 13.11 -1.42 19.88
C ALA A 419 14.42 -0.89 20.48
N LEU A 420 15.23 -0.16 19.68
CA LEU A 420 16.41 0.53 20.20
C LEU A 420 16.01 1.53 21.29
N VAL A 421 15.00 2.37 21.03
CA VAL A 421 14.60 3.38 22.01
C VAL A 421 13.99 2.72 23.28
N ILE A 422 13.29 1.59 23.16
CA ILE A 422 12.67 0.89 24.31
C ILE A 422 13.67 0.09 25.15
N SER A 423 14.54 -0.72 24.52
CA SER A 423 15.48 -1.61 25.23
C SER A 423 16.48 -0.87 26.10
N GLU A 424 16.66 0.41 25.84
CA GLU A 424 17.71 1.24 26.41
C GLU A 424 17.19 2.24 27.46
N ASN A 425 15.88 2.23 27.75
CA ASN A 425 15.20 3.07 28.74
C ASN A 425 15.37 2.63 30.20
N GLY A 426 16.06 1.52 30.46
CA GLY A 426 16.29 0.98 31.81
C GLY A 426 17.21 1.83 32.69
N ASP A 427 18.05 2.68 32.09
CA ASP A 427 18.97 3.58 32.81
C ASP A 427 18.90 4.99 32.19
N PHE A 428 17.96 5.81 32.66
CA PHE A 428 17.73 7.16 32.10
C PHE A 428 18.92 8.13 32.22
N VAL A 429 19.96 7.83 33.00
CA VAL A 429 21.09 8.75 33.21
C VAL A 429 22.35 7.98 33.59
N ARG A 430 23.02 7.31 32.65
CA ARG A 430 24.48 7.13 32.74
C ARG A 430 25.08 7.17 31.33
N PHE A 431 25.64 8.32 30.99
CA PHE A 431 26.75 8.37 30.04
C PHE A 431 27.85 7.47 30.60
N ASN A 432 27.89 6.21 30.17
CA ASN A 432 29.09 5.41 30.35
C ASN A 432 30.15 6.04 29.45
N ASN A 433 31.37 6.17 29.98
CA ASN A 433 32.57 6.68 29.30
C ASN A 433 32.95 5.93 28.00
N GLU A 434 32.14 4.96 27.57
CA GLU A 434 32.33 4.06 26.43
C GLU A 434 31.84 4.62 25.10
N GLY A 435 31.38 5.88 25.03
CA GLY A 435 31.12 6.54 23.75
C GLY A 435 29.85 6.08 23.03
N LYS A 436 28.78 5.74 23.76
CA LYS A 436 27.44 5.58 23.19
C LYS A 436 26.85 6.98 22.96
N PHE A 437 26.93 7.46 21.73
CA PHE A 437 26.54 8.82 21.37
C PHE A 437 25.01 8.89 21.15
N PHE A 438 24.34 9.78 21.88
CA PHE A 438 22.98 10.30 21.63
C PHE A 438 21.78 9.36 21.76
N ARG A 439 21.31 9.17 23.00
CA ARG A 439 19.91 8.79 23.25
C ARG A 439 19.09 10.04 23.57
N ARG A 440 17.91 10.16 22.96
CA ARG A 440 17.01 11.31 23.17
C ARG A 440 15.82 10.88 24.02
N PRO A 441 15.48 11.63 25.07
CA PRO A 441 14.26 11.36 25.82
C PRO A 441 13.04 11.59 24.90
N TRP A 442 12.00 10.76 25.03
CA TRP A 442 10.70 10.91 24.32
C TRP A 442 10.65 10.57 22.82
N ASP A 443 11.73 10.06 22.22
CA ASP A 443 11.72 9.59 20.82
C ASP A 443 10.84 8.36 20.58
N GLN A 444 10.45 7.67 21.64
CA GLN A 444 9.64 6.45 21.58
C GLN A 444 8.26 6.71 21.00
N LEU A 445 7.59 7.77 21.46
CA LEU A 445 6.21 8.03 21.08
C LEU A 445 6.09 8.35 19.58
N PRO A 446 6.88 9.27 18.99
CA PRO A 446 6.89 9.49 17.55
C PRO A 446 7.25 8.24 16.74
N ALA A 447 8.28 7.50 17.17
CA ALA A 447 8.69 6.27 16.49
C ALA A 447 7.57 5.22 16.49
N LEU A 448 6.91 5.01 17.63
CA LEU A 448 5.79 4.08 17.76
C LEU A 448 4.58 4.54 16.93
N LEU A 449 4.26 5.83 16.91
CA LEU A 449 3.13 6.36 16.12
C LEU A 449 3.37 6.20 14.61
N ILE A 450 4.58 6.50 14.13
CA ILE A 450 4.93 6.30 12.72
C ILE A 450 4.93 4.82 12.35
N THR A 451 5.43 3.95 13.26
CA THR A 451 5.41 2.49 13.07
C THR A 451 3.97 1.99 12.99
N TYR A 452 3.13 2.43 13.93
CA TYR A 452 1.71 2.08 14.01
C TYR A 452 1.00 2.46 12.72
N GLU A 453 1.13 3.71 12.26
CA GLU A 453 0.43 4.18 11.06
C GLU A 453 0.79 3.37 9.81
N ASN A 454 2.09 3.11 9.63
CA ASN A 454 2.59 2.41 8.46
C ASN A 454 2.23 0.92 8.46
N ALA A 455 2.30 0.28 9.63
CA ALA A 455 1.88 -1.10 9.80
C ALA A 455 0.35 -1.25 9.67
N PHE A 456 -0.41 -0.35 10.31
CA PHE A 456 -1.87 -0.31 10.25
C PHE A 456 -2.36 -0.19 8.80
N THR A 457 -1.80 0.73 8.02
CA THR A 457 -2.19 0.94 6.63
C THR A 457 -1.91 -0.28 5.74
N VAL A 458 -0.81 -1.01 5.94
CA VAL A 458 -0.55 -2.26 5.19
C VAL A 458 -1.49 -3.36 5.62
N VAL A 459 -1.63 -3.59 6.92
CA VAL A 459 -2.45 -4.68 7.46
C VAL A 459 -3.90 -4.51 7.04
N ILE A 460 -4.44 -3.29 7.12
CA ILE A 460 -5.84 -3.03 6.75
C ILE A 460 -6.09 -3.20 5.26
N MET A 461 -5.13 -2.82 4.41
CA MET A 461 -5.20 -3.03 2.96
C MET A 461 -5.16 -4.52 2.61
N LEU A 462 -4.24 -5.28 3.23
CA LEU A 462 -4.17 -6.72 3.02
C LEU A 462 -5.41 -7.45 3.54
N MET A 463 -5.94 -7.04 4.70
CA MET A 463 -7.19 -7.58 5.25
C MET A 463 -8.37 -7.34 4.30
N ALA A 464 -8.51 -6.14 3.74
CA ALA A 464 -9.59 -5.86 2.80
C ALA A 464 -9.49 -6.71 1.52
N GLY A 465 -8.27 -6.97 1.02
CA GLY A 465 -8.09 -7.90 -0.10
C GLY A 465 -8.42 -9.35 0.25
N ALA A 466 -8.05 -9.80 1.46
CA ALA A 466 -8.36 -11.15 1.93
C ALA A 466 -9.87 -11.35 2.17
N TYR A 467 -10.57 -10.37 2.75
CA TYR A 467 -12.03 -10.42 2.90
C TYR A 467 -12.75 -10.46 1.55
N LEU A 468 -12.25 -9.70 0.57
CA LEU A 468 -12.78 -9.76 -0.79
C LEU A 468 -12.65 -11.17 -1.40
N GLU A 469 -11.51 -11.84 -1.22
CA GLU A 469 -11.32 -13.24 -1.67
C GLU A 469 -12.31 -14.16 -0.96
N ASP A 470 -12.39 -14.09 0.38
CA ASP A 470 -13.30 -14.94 1.17
C ASP A 470 -14.75 -14.79 0.70
N THR A 471 -15.23 -13.54 0.52
CA THR A 471 -16.58 -13.26 0.03
C THR A 471 -16.78 -13.72 -1.42
N ALA A 472 -15.76 -13.60 -2.28
CA ALA A 472 -15.85 -14.11 -3.65
C ALA A 472 -16.04 -15.63 -3.69
N TYR A 473 -15.41 -16.38 -2.78
CA TYR A 473 -15.49 -17.84 -2.74
C TYR A 473 -16.65 -18.42 -1.92
N GLU A 474 -17.34 -17.64 -1.09
CA GLU A 474 -18.48 -18.10 -0.29
C GLU A 474 -19.59 -18.77 -1.13
N SER A 475 -19.92 -18.16 -2.26
CA SER A 475 -20.91 -18.68 -3.22
C SER A 475 -20.46 -19.95 -3.95
N TYR A 476 -19.16 -20.19 -4.07
CA TYR A 476 -18.65 -21.44 -4.64
C TYR A 476 -18.99 -22.64 -3.76
N ASP A 477 -18.93 -22.48 -2.44
CA ASP A 477 -19.33 -23.53 -1.51
C ASP A 477 -20.83 -23.82 -1.57
N ASP A 478 -21.66 -22.79 -1.72
CA ASP A 478 -23.11 -22.93 -1.89
C ASP A 478 -23.47 -23.60 -3.21
N LEU A 479 -22.80 -23.21 -4.30
CA LEU A 479 -22.86 -23.88 -5.60
C LEU A 479 -22.54 -25.36 -5.47
N ARG A 480 -21.41 -25.69 -4.84
CA ARG A 480 -20.92 -27.07 -4.72
C ARG A 480 -21.86 -27.93 -3.86
N LYS A 481 -22.34 -27.40 -2.73
CA LYS A 481 -23.28 -28.13 -1.85
C LYS A 481 -24.57 -28.43 -2.58
N LYS A 482 -25.14 -27.45 -3.29
CA LYS A 482 -26.42 -27.65 -3.99
C LYS A 482 -26.28 -28.43 -5.30
N SER A 483 -25.14 -28.32 -6.00
CA SER A 483 -24.87 -29.08 -7.22
C SER A 483 -24.89 -30.60 -6.98
N LEU A 484 -24.44 -31.02 -5.79
CA LEU A 484 -24.39 -32.42 -5.38
C LEU A 484 -25.75 -32.98 -4.92
N LEU A 485 -26.69 -32.12 -4.49
CA LEU A 485 -27.95 -32.52 -3.86
C LEU A 485 -29.13 -32.60 -4.83
N LYS A 486 -29.19 -31.75 -5.87
CA LYS A 486 -30.26 -31.80 -6.88
C LYS A 486 -29.85 -32.75 -8.01
N GLY A 487 -30.26 -34.01 -7.94
CA GLY A 487 -29.94 -35.03 -8.95
C GLY A 487 -30.52 -34.82 -10.36
N TYR A 488 -31.32 -33.77 -10.59
CA TYR A 488 -31.91 -33.43 -11.88
C TYR A 488 -31.87 -31.92 -12.13
N TYR A 489 -31.22 -31.50 -13.22
CA TYR A 489 -31.13 -30.11 -13.67
C TYR A 489 -31.79 -29.92 -15.02
N ASN A 490 -32.46 -28.79 -15.21
CA ASN A 490 -32.86 -28.36 -16.55
C ASN A 490 -31.62 -27.91 -17.34
N GLU A 491 -31.66 -27.97 -18.68
CA GLU A 491 -30.53 -27.61 -19.55
C GLU A 491 -29.93 -26.23 -19.21
N LYS A 492 -30.78 -25.21 -18.98
CA LYS A 492 -30.34 -23.86 -18.58
C LYS A 492 -29.65 -23.82 -17.21
N GLU A 493 -30.09 -24.66 -16.29
CA GLU A 493 -29.48 -24.78 -14.96
C GLU A 493 -28.12 -25.45 -15.09
N THR A 494 -28.03 -26.54 -15.85
CA THR A 494 -26.78 -27.23 -16.14
C THR A 494 -25.75 -26.28 -16.75
N TYR A 495 -26.14 -25.49 -17.77
CA TYR A 495 -25.24 -24.49 -18.36
C TYR A 495 -24.80 -23.42 -17.35
N TYR A 496 -25.71 -22.94 -16.51
CA TYR A 496 -25.37 -21.99 -15.45
C TYR A 496 -24.36 -22.58 -14.46
N PHE A 497 -24.64 -23.75 -13.89
CA PHE A 497 -23.76 -24.42 -12.94
C PHE A 497 -22.38 -24.71 -13.56
N LEU A 498 -22.32 -25.21 -14.79
CA LEU A 498 -21.06 -25.48 -15.48
C LEU A 498 -20.26 -24.19 -15.70
N SER A 499 -20.92 -23.11 -16.13
CA SER A 499 -20.27 -21.82 -16.38
C SER A 499 -19.75 -21.17 -15.09
N MET A 500 -20.53 -21.26 -14.01
CA MET A 500 -20.10 -20.79 -12.68
C MET A 500 -18.94 -21.63 -12.16
N PHE A 501 -19.02 -22.96 -12.27
CA PHE A 501 -17.96 -23.86 -11.85
C PHE A 501 -16.66 -23.58 -12.61
N GLN A 502 -16.72 -23.41 -13.94
CA GLN A 502 -15.57 -23.04 -14.75
C GLN A 502 -15.01 -21.66 -14.34
N SER A 503 -15.86 -20.70 -13.97
CA SER A 503 -15.39 -19.40 -13.51
C SER A 503 -14.63 -19.48 -12.19
N PHE A 504 -15.11 -20.27 -11.22
CA PHE A 504 -14.46 -20.43 -9.91
C PHE A 504 -13.24 -21.33 -9.93
N THR A 505 -13.24 -22.35 -10.79
CA THR A 505 -12.12 -23.29 -10.99
C THR A 505 -11.14 -22.83 -12.06
N SER A 506 -11.33 -21.64 -12.61
CA SER A 506 -10.37 -21.05 -13.54
C SER A 506 -8.98 -20.95 -12.90
N THR A 507 -7.93 -20.97 -13.72
CA THR A 507 -6.53 -20.95 -13.27
C THR A 507 -6.17 -19.73 -12.43
N THR A 508 -6.95 -18.66 -12.51
CA THR A 508 -6.75 -17.42 -11.75
C THR A 508 -7.76 -17.33 -10.61
N LYS A 509 -7.28 -17.30 -9.37
CA LYS A 509 -8.13 -17.04 -8.20
C LYS A 509 -8.81 -15.66 -8.30
N MET A 510 -10.02 -15.55 -7.73
CA MET A 510 -10.74 -14.28 -7.60
C MET A 510 -10.20 -13.45 -6.43
N ALA A 511 -8.97 -12.99 -6.57
CA ALA A 511 -8.27 -12.20 -5.56
C ALA A 511 -7.61 -10.95 -6.18
N ILE A 512 -7.09 -10.06 -5.33
CA ILE A 512 -6.26 -8.95 -5.76
C ILE A 512 -4.81 -9.42 -5.89
N TYR A 513 -4.14 -9.08 -6.98
CA TYR A 513 -2.77 -9.51 -7.27
C TYR A 513 -1.78 -8.33 -7.22
N GLY A 514 -0.63 -8.54 -6.58
CA GLY A 514 0.53 -7.65 -6.64
C GLY A 514 1.51 -8.14 -7.69
N GLY A 515 1.60 -7.44 -8.83
CA GLY A 515 2.57 -7.73 -9.91
C GLY A 515 2.50 -9.13 -10.51
N GLN A 516 1.41 -9.88 -10.29
CA GLN A 516 1.33 -11.35 -10.52
C GLN A 516 2.31 -12.20 -9.69
N PHE A 517 3.08 -11.59 -8.79
CA PHE A 517 4.00 -12.29 -7.90
C PHE A 517 3.30 -12.92 -6.71
N PHE A 518 2.27 -12.25 -6.19
CA PHE A 518 1.47 -12.73 -5.07
C PHE A 518 0.00 -12.33 -5.24
N CYS A 519 -0.89 -13.11 -4.61
CA CYS A 519 -2.30 -12.76 -4.42
C CYS A 519 -2.52 -12.34 -2.96
N ILE A 520 -3.29 -11.29 -2.71
CA ILE A 520 -3.66 -10.91 -1.35
C ILE A 520 -4.67 -11.93 -0.82
N ASP A 521 -4.17 -12.85 -0.02
CA ASP A 521 -4.93 -13.83 0.76
C ASP A 521 -4.53 -13.76 2.24
N ARG A 522 -5.21 -14.54 3.09
CA ARG A 522 -4.88 -14.63 4.52
C ARG A 522 -3.44 -15.09 4.77
N TYR A 523 -2.89 -15.92 3.88
CA TYR A 523 -1.51 -16.39 3.95
C TYR A 523 -0.50 -15.28 3.68
N THR A 524 -0.80 -14.37 2.75
CA THR A 524 0.04 -13.23 2.42
C THR A 524 0.19 -12.28 3.61
N ILE A 525 -0.85 -12.09 4.41
CA ILE A 525 -0.75 -11.34 5.67
C ILE A 525 0.28 -11.98 6.60
N LEU A 526 0.20 -13.31 6.78
CA LEU A 526 1.15 -14.05 7.61
C LEU A 526 2.58 -14.00 7.04
N HIS A 527 2.74 -14.08 5.72
CA HIS A 527 4.04 -13.95 5.06
C HIS A 527 4.66 -12.56 5.23
N VAL A 528 3.87 -11.50 5.09
CA VAL A 528 4.33 -10.12 5.31
C VAL A 528 4.73 -9.91 6.77
N LEU A 529 3.91 -10.38 7.72
CA LEU A 529 4.24 -10.31 9.16
C LEU A 529 5.50 -11.12 9.50
N SER A 530 5.62 -12.33 8.96
CA SER A 530 6.80 -13.18 9.11
C SER A 530 8.05 -12.51 8.54
N ALA A 531 7.95 -11.91 7.36
CA ALA A 531 9.04 -11.16 6.74
C ALA A 531 9.44 -9.94 7.59
N VAL A 532 8.48 -9.19 8.13
CA VAL A 532 8.76 -8.07 9.04
C VAL A 532 9.50 -8.55 10.29
N VAL A 533 9.00 -9.59 10.96
CA VAL A 533 9.59 -10.11 12.20
C VAL A 533 10.98 -10.70 11.94
N SER A 534 11.13 -11.53 10.90
CA SER A 534 12.40 -12.16 10.54
C SER A 534 13.47 -11.13 10.20
N ASN A 535 13.16 -10.16 9.34
CA ASN A 535 14.11 -9.10 8.99
C ASN A 535 14.40 -8.17 10.18
N PHE A 536 13.41 -7.88 11.01
CA PHE A 536 13.63 -7.14 12.25
C PHE A 536 14.62 -7.87 13.16
N LEU A 537 14.45 -9.19 13.38
CA LEU A 537 15.36 -9.98 14.20
C LEU A 537 16.79 -9.95 13.66
N VAL A 538 16.96 -10.07 12.34
CA VAL A 538 18.26 -9.96 11.67
C VAL A 538 18.89 -8.59 11.95
N VAL A 539 18.18 -7.49 11.67
CA VAL A 539 18.68 -6.13 11.90
C VAL A 539 18.98 -5.89 13.39
N TYR A 540 18.13 -6.40 14.28
CA TYR A 540 18.29 -6.31 15.72
C TYR A 540 19.50 -7.10 16.24
N GLN A 541 19.83 -8.24 15.65
CA GLN A 541 21.02 -9.03 16.01
C GLN A 541 22.31 -8.34 15.57
N PHE A 542 22.35 -7.83 14.34
CA PHE A 542 23.56 -7.17 13.82
C PHE A 542 23.81 -5.81 14.44
N ARG A 543 22.78 -5.17 15.02
CA ARG A 543 22.84 -3.84 15.64
C ARG A 543 23.71 -2.88 14.84
N PRO A 544 23.42 -2.64 13.54
CA PRO A 544 24.24 -1.77 12.72
C PRO A 544 24.43 -0.43 13.46
N SER A 545 25.68 -0.05 13.73
CA SER A 545 25.96 1.18 14.44
C SER A 545 25.65 2.36 13.52
N PHE A 546 24.66 3.17 13.88
CA PHE A 546 24.37 4.44 13.22
C PHE A 546 25.27 5.59 13.71
N ASP A 547 26.37 5.24 14.38
CA ASP A 547 27.34 6.17 14.93
C ASP A 547 28.64 6.19 14.11
N ILE A 548 29.21 7.38 13.95
CA ILE A 548 30.57 7.53 13.43
C ILE A 548 31.53 6.94 14.46
N ASN A 549 32.30 5.94 14.06
CA ASN A 549 33.34 5.36 14.89
C ASN A 549 34.50 6.37 15.09
N THR A 550 34.31 7.30 16.02
CA THR A 550 35.26 8.37 16.36
C THR A 550 36.02 8.01 17.64
N GLU A 551 36.50 6.78 17.77
CA GLU A 551 37.28 6.32 18.94
C GLU A 551 38.51 7.18 19.25
N LYS A 552 38.99 7.99 18.30
CA LYS A 552 40.30 8.66 18.40
C LYS A 552 40.29 10.12 18.83
N ASN A 553 39.14 10.80 19.02
CA ASN A 553 39.19 12.20 19.45
C ASN A 553 37.97 12.67 20.28
N LYS A 554 38.19 12.83 21.59
CA LYS A 554 37.21 13.25 22.60
C LYS A 554 36.70 14.68 22.39
N GLU A 555 37.52 15.58 21.85
CA GLU A 555 37.11 16.96 21.55
C GLU A 555 36.15 17.01 20.36
N TRP A 556 36.43 16.25 19.30
CA TRP A 556 35.54 16.15 18.13
C TRP A 556 34.16 15.64 18.50
N ARG A 557 34.12 14.63 19.36
CA ARG A 557 32.90 14.08 19.95
C ARG A 557 32.05 15.13 20.68
N LYS A 558 32.70 16.00 21.46
CA LYS A 558 32.04 17.11 22.16
C LYS A 558 31.48 18.12 21.15
N THR A 559 32.26 18.49 20.13
CA THR A 559 31.84 19.43 19.07
C THR A 559 30.65 18.91 18.27
N ILE A 560 30.70 17.64 17.82
CA ILE A 560 29.59 16.99 17.10
C ILE A 560 28.35 16.93 17.99
N GLY A 561 28.50 16.67 19.29
CA GLY A 561 27.37 16.67 20.21
C GLY A 561 26.76 18.03 20.46
N THR A 562 27.58 19.06 20.67
CA THR A 562 27.09 20.43 20.77
C THR A 562 26.37 20.87 19.51
N PHE A 563 26.90 20.52 18.34
CA PHE A 563 26.22 20.80 17.08
C PHE A 563 24.86 20.09 16.98
N LEU A 564 24.81 18.77 17.19
CA LEU A 564 23.57 18.01 17.01
C LEU A 564 22.50 18.36 18.06
N THR A 565 22.87 18.59 19.32
CA THR A 565 21.95 19.03 20.36
C THR A 565 21.33 20.38 20.01
N LYS A 566 22.14 21.34 19.54
CA LYS A 566 21.64 22.64 19.13
C LYS A 566 20.78 22.57 17.85
N PHE A 567 21.19 21.76 16.87
CA PHE A 567 20.42 21.50 15.66
C PHE A 567 19.06 20.87 15.98
N GLU A 568 18.97 20.04 17.01
CA GLU A 568 17.72 19.42 17.40
C GLU A 568 16.88 20.25 18.36
N GLY A 569 17.32 21.47 18.69
CA GLY A 569 16.64 22.35 19.65
C GLY A 569 16.62 21.80 21.08
N LEU A 570 17.54 20.90 21.43
CA LEU A 570 17.70 20.42 22.79
C LEU A 570 18.40 21.50 23.65
N PRO A 571 18.05 21.65 24.94
CA PRO A 571 18.70 22.62 25.82
C PRO A 571 20.20 22.33 25.95
N ASP A 572 21.03 23.37 26.01
CA ASP A 572 22.50 23.26 26.08
C ASP A 572 22.97 22.36 27.25
N ASN A 573 22.20 22.34 28.34
CA ASN A 573 22.44 21.54 29.55
C ASN A 573 22.17 20.04 29.36
N HIS A 574 21.63 19.62 28.20
CA HIS A 574 21.50 18.20 27.85
C HIS A 574 22.86 17.57 27.52
N ILE A 575 23.85 18.42 27.24
CA ILE A 575 25.25 18.06 27.23
C ILE A 575 25.79 18.48 28.60
N ILE A 576 26.62 17.63 29.22
CA ILE A 576 27.44 17.87 30.42
C ILE A 576 26.77 17.35 31.73
N PRO A 577 27.44 16.41 32.41
CA PRO A 577 28.31 16.83 33.51
C PRO A 577 29.78 16.81 33.11
N ARG A 578 30.50 17.77 33.69
CA ARG A 578 31.92 18.04 33.50
C ARG A 578 32.74 16.80 33.85
N MET A 579 33.78 16.53 33.08
CA MET A 579 34.86 15.63 33.50
C MET A 579 35.95 16.44 34.24
N ASP A 580 35.58 17.20 35.28
CA ASP A 580 36.57 17.86 36.14
C ASP A 580 36.48 17.41 37.61
N ASP A 581 35.61 16.43 37.95
CA ASP A 581 35.57 15.84 39.30
C ASP A 581 35.86 14.32 39.25
N SER A 582 37.12 13.96 38.99
CA SER A 582 37.76 12.72 39.48
C SER A 582 39.27 12.82 39.42
#